data_AF-A0A5N5LGJ4-F1
#
_entry.id   AF-A0A5N5LGJ4-F1
#
_cell.length_a   1.000
_cell.length_b   1.000
_cell.length_c   1.000
_cell.angle_alpha   90.00
_cell.angle_beta   90.00
_cell.angle_gamma   90.00
#
_symmetry.space_group_name_H-M   'P 1'
#
loop_
_entity.id
_entity.type
_entity.pdbx_description
1 polymer ?
#
loop_
_entity_poly.entity_id
_entity_poly.type
_entity_poly.pdbx_seq_one_letter_code
_entity_poly.pdbx_strand_id
1 'polypeptide(L)'
;MSKTWKKRSHWSSRVHEVVLTRDKHSELRVDVRGGAELGQFPMLGAVEGISPAPEGQTRGELLLEVNDTPVAGLTTRDVLAVLKHCKDPVRLKCVRTGGVVDKDLRLYLSLRFQKGSLDHKLQQIIRDNLYLRTVPCECPFTS
;
A
#
# COMPACT_ATOMS: atom_id res chain seq x y z
N MET A 1 38.23 -15.36 7.79
CA MET A 1 36.97 -16.12 7.61
C MET A 1 35.82 -15.13 7.44
N SER A 2 35.12 -15.21 6.31
CA SER A 2 34.17 -14.22 5.81
C SER A 2 32.85 -14.26 6.59
N LYS A 3 32.52 -13.17 7.29
CA LYS A 3 31.18 -12.96 7.86
C LYS A 3 30.19 -12.79 6.71
N THR A 4 29.45 -13.84 6.38
CA THR A 4 28.33 -13.78 5.44
C THR A 4 27.23 -12.93 6.05
N TRP A 5 27.29 -11.63 5.79
CA TRP A 5 26.22 -10.69 6.08
C TRP A 5 24.99 -11.15 5.31
N LYS A 6 24.06 -11.84 6.00
CA LYS A 6 22.73 -12.16 5.44
C LYS A 6 22.15 -10.83 4.97
N LYS A 7 22.15 -10.63 3.65
CA LYS A 7 21.60 -9.47 2.95
C LYS A 7 20.22 -9.24 3.55
N ARG A 8 20.07 -8.18 4.35
CA ARG A 8 18.77 -7.81 4.93
C ARG A 8 17.84 -7.62 3.73
N SER A 9 16.98 -8.60 3.48
CA SER A 9 16.12 -8.60 2.29
C SER A 9 15.19 -7.40 2.41
N HIS A 10 15.44 -6.40 1.56
CA HIS A 10 14.69 -5.15 1.56
C HIS A 10 13.22 -5.47 1.26
N TRP A 11 12.29 -4.74 1.87
CA TRP A 11 10.86 -5.00 1.68
C TRP A 11 10.47 -4.96 0.20
N SER A 12 11.15 -4.14 -0.61
CA SER A 12 10.95 -4.06 -2.06
C SER A 12 11.18 -5.38 -2.79
N SER A 13 12.00 -6.30 -2.26
CA SER A 13 12.19 -7.64 -2.82
C SER A 13 11.06 -8.61 -2.48
N ARG A 14 10.16 -8.23 -1.56
CA ARG A 14 8.96 -8.97 -1.16
C ARG A 14 7.67 -8.33 -1.64
N VAL A 15 7.78 -7.21 -2.35
CA VAL A 15 6.64 -6.58 -3.02
C VAL A 15 6.27 -7.47 -4.21
N HIS A 16 4.98 -7.73 -4.35
CA HIS A 16 4.42 -8.35 -5.54
C HIS A 16 3.26 -7.51 -6.06
N GLU A 17 3.04 -7.63 -7.37
CA GLU A 17 1.95 -6.97 -8.05
C GLU A 17 0.82 -7.98 -8.32
N VAL A 18 -0.39 -7.57 -8.00
CA VAL A 18 -1.61 -8.35 -8.22
C VAL A 18 -2.51 -7.55 -9.14
N VAL A 19 -2.87 -8.13 -10.27
CA VAL A 19 -3.79 -7.51 -11.23
C VAL A 19 -5.17 -8.10 -11.03
N LEU A 20 -6.13 -7.24 -10.72
CA LEU A 20 -7.51 -7.61 -10.43
C LEU A 20 -8.43 -6.97 -11.47
N THR A 21 -9.21 -7.78 -12.14
CA THR A 21 -10.31 -7.35 -13.01
C THR A 21 -11.61 -7.43 -12.22
N ARG A 22 -12.41 -6.36 -12.21
CA ARG A 22 -13.75 -6.35 -11.65
C ARG A 22 -14.64 -7.27 -12.47
N ASP A 23 -15.36 -8.17 -11.78
CA ASP A 23 -16.31 -9.03 -12.46
C ASP A 23 -17.50 -8.22 -12.99
N LYS A 24 -17.95 -8.52 -14.21
CA LYS A 24 -19.01 -7.76 -14.91
C LYS A 24 -20.34 -7.68 -14.15
N HIS A 25 -20.54 -8.51 -13.14
CA HIS A 25 -21.79 -8.60 -12.38
C HIS A 25 -21.69 -8.19 -10.90
N SER A 26 -20.50 -7.88 -10.37
CA SER A 26 -20.32 -7.68 -8.92
C SER A 26 -19.60 -6.38 -8.57
N GLU A 27 -20.08 -5.72 -7.51
CA GLU A 27 -19.32 -4.66 -6.85
C GLU A 27 -18.05 -5.25 -6.22
N LEU A 28 -16.91 -4.60 -6.44
CA LEU A 28 -15.63 -4.95 -5.84
C LEU A 28 -15.72 -4.83 -4.30
N ARG A 29 -15.66 -5.97 -3.60
CA ARG A 29 -15.71 -6.03 -2.13
C ARG A 29 -14.33 -6.38 -1.60
N VAL A 30 -13.57 -5.35 -1.25
CA VAL A 30 -12.27 -5.51 -0.59
C VAL A 30 -12.44 -5.20 0.88
N ASP A 31 -12.02 -6.11 1.75
CA ASP A 31 -11.82 -5.82 3.17
C ASP A 31 -10.43 -5.20 3.32
N VAL A 32 -10.35 -4.01 3.92
CA VAL A 32 -9.06 -3.37 4.25
C VAL A 32 -9.05 -3.17 5.76
N ARG A 33 -7.94 -3.55 6.39
CA ARG A 33 -7.74 -3.42 7.83
C ARG A 33 -6.61 -2.43 8.13
N GLY A 34 -6.59 -1.88 9.33
CA GLY A 34 -5.55 -0.92 9.73
C GLY A 34 -5.84 0.48 9.18
N GLY A 35 -4.85 1.07 8.51
CA GLY A 35 -4.93 2.41 7.93
C GLY A 35 -4.31 3.50 8.80
N ALA A 36 -4.01 4.62 8.14
CA ALA A 36 -3.32 5.75 8.75
C ALA A 36 -4.04 6.35 9.96
N GLU A 37 -5.37 6.25 10.01
CA GLU A 37 -6.20 6.66 11.16
C GLU A 37 -5.83 5.90 12.44
N LEU A 38 -5.35 4.66 12.32
CA LEU A 38 -4.87 3.84 13.43
C LEU A 38 -3.34 3.90 13.59
N GLY A 39 -2.65 4.74 12.81
CA GLY A 39 -1.20 4.78 12.74
C GLY A 39 -0.59 3.48 12.22
N GLN A 40 -1.33 2.72 11.40
CA GLN A 40 -0.95 1.43 10.86
C GLN A 40 -0.99 1.45 9.32
N PHE A 41 -0.24 0.57 8.67
CA PHE A 41 -0.35 0.39 7.22
C PHE A 41 -1.70 -0.22 6.86
N PRO A 42 -2.29 0.16 5.71
CA PRO A 42 -3.47 -0.51 5.20
C PRO A 42 -3.10 -1.95 4.83
N MET A 43 -3.81 -2.90 5.40
CA MET A 43 -3.65 -4.32 5.15
C MET A 43 -4.80 -4.83 4.31
N LEU A 44 -4.48 -5.58 3.26
CA LEU A 44 -5.48 -6.21 2.43
C LEU A 44 -6.05 -7.44 3.16
N GLY A 45 -7.37 -7.49 3.25
CA GLY A 45 -8.11 -8.56 3.91
C GLY A 45 -8.67 -9.56 2.91
N ALA A 46 -9.91 -9.98 3.14
CA ALA A 46 -10.65 -10.77 2.16
C ALA A 46 -11.04 -9.92 0.95
N VAL A 47 -11.03 -10.52 -0.22
CA VAL A 47 -11.25 -9.80 -1.48
C VAL A 47 -12.22 -10.61 -2.33
N GLU A 48 -13.35 -10.02 -2.68
CA GLU A 48 -14.44 -10.66 -3.43
C GLU A 48 -14.85 -9.83 -4.65
N GLY A 49 -15.44 -10.48 -5.65
CA GLY A 49 -15.92 -9.83 -6.87
C GLY A 49 -14.81 -9.45 -7.87
N ILE A 50 -13.68 -10.16 -7.83
CA ILE A 50 -12.51 -9.95 -8.69
C ILE A 50 -12.08 -11.23 -9.38
N SER A 51 -11.65 -11.10 -10.63
CA SER A 51 -11.02 -12.16 -11.41
C SER A 51 -9.57 -11.75 -11.75
N PRO A 52 -8.59 -12.66 -11.76
CA PRO A 52 -8.61 -13.90 -11.02
C PRO A 52 -8.77 -13.62 -9.52
N ALA A 53 -9.49 -14.49 -8.80
CA ALA A 53 -9.59 -14.38 -7.35
C ALA A 53 -8.16 -14.53 -6.78
N PRO A 54 -7.67 -13.55 -5.98
CA PRO A 54 -6.36 -13.69 -5.38
C PRO A 54 -6.43 -14.87 -4.41
N GLU A 55 -5.69 -15.91 -4.74
CA GLU A 55 -5.75 -17.22 -4.09
C GLU A 55 -5.13 -17.15 -2.69
N GLY A 56 -5.82 -16.53 -1.73
CA GLY A 56 -5.43 -16.38 -0.32
C GLY A 56 -4.12 -15.63 -0.04
N GLN A 57 -3.29 -15.38 -1.05
CA GLN A 57 -1.90 -14.94 -0.91
C GLN A 57 -1.79 -13.48 -0.49
N THR A 58 -2.76 -12.65 -0.85
CA THR A 58 -2.83 -11.23 -0.44
C THR A 58 -3.45 -10.98 0.93
N ARG A 59 -3.98 -12.01 1.58
CA ARG A 59 -4.69 -11.84 2.84
C ARG A 59 -3.70 -11.58 3.98
N GLY A 60 -3.82 -10.40 4.60
CA GLY A 60 -2.94 -9.95 5.67
C GLY A 60 -1.64 -9.30 5.20
N GLU A 61 -1.55 -8.91 3.93
CA GLU A 61 -0.41 -8.18 3.38
C GLU A 61 -0.63 -6.67 3.38
N LEU A 62 0.46 -5.91 3.42
CA LEU A 62 0.40 -4.44 3.42
C LEU A 62 0.23 -3.95 2.00
N LEU A 63 -0.77 -3.11 1.78
CA LEU A 63 -1.03 -2.48 0.50
C LEU A 63 -0.21 -1.19 0.39
N LEU A 64 0.62 -1.11 -0.64
CA LEU A 64 1.49 0.03 -0.88
C LEU A 64 0.89 0.98 -1.92
N GLU A 65 0.45 0.43 -3.05
CA GLU A 65 -0.05 1.20 -4.21
C GLU A 65 -1.25 0.50 -4.87
N VAL A 66 -2.14 1.30 -5.45
CA VAL A 66 -3.34 0.87 -6.20
C VAL A 66 -3.39 1.66 -7.50
N ASN A 67 -3.26 1.00 -8.65
CA ASN A 67 -3.31 1.61 -9.99
C ASN A 67 -2.37 2.84 -10.08
N ASP A 68 -1.12 2.62 -9.67
CA ASP A 68 -0.07 3.66 -9.59
C ASP A 68 -0.35 4.80 -8.60
N THR A 69 -1.41 4.69 -7.79
CA THR A 69 -1.73 5.61 -6.71
C THR A 69 -1.19 5.06 -5.39
N PRO A 70 -0.26 5.75 -4.71
CA PRO A 70 0.24 5.28 -3.44
C PRO A 70 -0.83 5.38 -2.37
N VAL A 71 -1.17 4.24 -1.76
CA VAL A 71 -2.15 4.18 -0.67
C VAL A 71 -1.51 3.97 0.69
N ALA A 72 -0.19 3.77 0.74
CA ALA A 72 0.58 3.76 1.97
C ALA A 72 0.41 5.11 2.70
N GLY A 73 -0.11 5.08 3.92
CA GLY A 73 -0.43 6.31 4.67
C GLY A 73 -1.83 6.88 4.42
N LEU A 74 -2.69 6.20 3.67
CA LEU A 74 -4.11 6.54 3.57
C LEU A 74 -4.94 5.85 4.66
N THR A 75 -6.13 6.41 4.92
CA THR A 75 -7.12 5.77 5.80
C THR A 75 -7.82 4.65 5.07
N THR A 76 -8.34 3.69 5.84
CA THR A 76 -8.98 2.49 5.30
C THR A 76 -10.11 2.85 4.34
N ARG A 77 -10.89 3.88 4.68
CA ARG A 77 -11.99 4.40 3.85
C ARG A 77 -11.53 4.85 2.46
N ASP A 78 -10.33 5.41 2.34
CA ASP A 78 -9.83 5.99 1.08
C ASP A 78 -9.18 4.95 0.24
N VAL A 79 -8.48 4.01 0.86
CA VAL A 79 -8.04 2.81 0.13
C VAL A 79 -9.24 2.14 -0.53
N LEU A 80 -10.34 1.97 0.21
CA LEU A 80 -11.59 1.43 -0.33
C LEU A 80 -12.20 2.33 -1.41
N ALA A 81 -12.20 3.64 -1.22
CA ALA A 81 -12.73 4.59 -2.20
C ALA A 81 -11.91 4.57 -3.50
N VAL A 82 -10.58 4.58 -3.40
CA VAL A 82 -9.63 4.46 -4.52
C VAL A 82 -9.87 3.13 -5.22
N LEU A 83 -9.90 2.01 -4.50
CA LEU A 83 -10.19 0.69 -5.06
C LEU A 83 -11.52 0.64 -5.82
N LYS A 84 -12.54 1.37 -5.37
CA LYS A 84 -13.85 1.50 -6.05
C LYS A 84 -13.87 2.50 -7.22
N HIS A 85 -13.09 3.58 -7.15
CA HIS A 85 -13.00 4.59 -8.21
C HIS A 85 -11.95 4.30 -9.29
N CYS A 86 -11.00 3.41 -9.02
CA CYS A 86 -9.96 3.05 -9.99
C CYS A 86 -10.57 2.45 -11.26
N LYS A 87 -9.90 2.69 -12.39
CA LYS A 87 -10.24 2.06 -13.66
C LYS A 87 -9.76 0.61 -13.67
N ASP A 88 -10.51 -0.23 -14.37
CA ASP A 88 -10.16 -1.63 -14.58
C ASP A 88 -9.12 -1.77 -15.72
N PRO A 89 -8.10 -2.63 -15.60
CA PRO A 89 -7.79 -3.53 -14.49
C PRO A 89 -7.11 -2.83 -13.30
N VAL A 90 -7.47 -3.23 -12.08
CA VAL A 90 -6.93 -2.70 -10.83
C VAL A 90 -5.60 -3.39 -10.50
N ARG A 91 -4.49 -2.64 -10.56
CA ARG A 91 -3.16 -3.13 -10.18
C ARG A 91 -2.87 -2.83 -8.73
N LEU A 92 -2.69 -3.84 -7.89
CA LEU A 92 -2.34 -3.69 -6.49
C LEU A 92 -0.88 -4.05 -6.29
N LYS A 93 -0.13 -3.23 -5.56
CA LYS A 93 1.18 -3.61 -5.05
C LYS A 93 1.07 -3.90 -3.56
N CYS A 94 1.27 -5.17 -3.22
CA CYS A 94 1.20 -5.66 -1.86
C CYS A 94 2.60 -6.11 -1.41
N VAL A 95 2.86 -6.03 -0.11
CA VAL A 95 4.09 -6.53 0.50
C VAL A 95 3.76 -7.32 1.75
N ARG A 96 4.38 -8.49 1.87
CA ARG A 96 4.27 -9.29 3.07
C ARG A 96 4.98 -8.59 4.23
N THR A 97 4.30 -8.49 5.37
CA THR A 97 4.85 -7.88 6.58
C THR A 97 6.14 -8.61 7.00
N GLY A 98 7.13 -7.86 7.51
CA GLY A 98 8.28 -8.42 8.20
C GLY A 98 9.59 -7.67 7.98
N GLY A 99 10.46 -7.69 8.97
CA GLY A 99 11.74 -6.96 8.94
C GLY A 99 11.55 -5.50 9.34
N VAL A 100 11.79 -4.57 8.40
CA VAL A 100 11.73 -3.12 8.65
C VAL A 100 10.33 -2.55 8.40
N VAL A 101 9.62 -3.06 7.38
CA VAL A 101 8.22 -2.69 7.10
C VAL A 101 7.33 -3.63 7.88
N ASP A 102 6.78 -3.11 8.98
CA ASP A 102 5.82 -3.79 9.85
C ASP A 102 4.42 -3.14 9.70
N LYS A 103 3.43 -3.60 10.47
CA LYS A 103 2.08 -3.01 10.45
C LYS A 103 2.04 -1.60 11.03
N ASP A 104 3.00 -1.24 11.88
CA ASP A 104 3.07 0.07 12.53
C ASP A 104 3.70 1.13 11.61
N LEU A 105 2.84 1.93 10.98
CA LEU A 105 3.22 3.08 10.14
C LEU A 105 4.04 4.11 10.94
N ARG A 106 3.63 4.38 12.19
CA ARG A 106 4.32 5.33 13.09
C ARG A 106 5.75 4.90 13.38
N LEU A 107 5.95 3.61 13.64
CA LEU A 107 7.28 3.06 13.87
C LEU A 107 8.13 3.23 12.61
N TYR A 108 7.58 2.87 11.44
CA TYR A 108 8.28 3.02 10.18
C TYR A 108 8.69 4.46 9.89
N LEU A 109 7.83 5.45 10.17
CA LEU A 109 8.14 6.88 10.01
C LEU A 109 9.15 7.41 11.04
N SER A 110 9.25 6.78 12.21
CA SER A 110 10.23 7.14 13.25
C SER A 110 11.65 6.67 12.90
N LEU A 111 11.77 5.64 12.06
CA LEU A 111 13.08 5.14 11.61
C LEU A 111 13.81 6.18 10.76
N ARG A 112 15.12 6.26 10.94
CA ARG A 112 15.99 7.13 10.12
C ARG A 112 16.63 6.33 9.01
N PHE A 113 16.18 6.57 7.78
CA PHE A 113 16.77 5.97 6.58
C PHE A 113 17.76 6.92 5.92
N GLN A 114 18.69 6.35 5.13
CA GLN A 114 19.58 7.18 4.31
C GLN A 114 18.78 7.90 3.23
N LYS A 115 19.10 9.18 3.03
CA LYS A 115 18.47 10.02 2.00
C LYS A 115 18.72 9.42 0.62
N GLY A 116 17.65 9.20 -0.15
CA GLY A 116 17.71 8.55 -1.47
C GLY A 116 17.48 7.03 -1.45
N SER A 117 17.43 6.39 -0.28
CA SER A 117 16.99 4.99 -0.17
C SER A 117 15.51 4.82 -0.55
N LEU A 118 15.13 3.61 -0.96
CA LEU A 118 13.73 3.26 -1.21
C LEU A 118 12.85 3.49 0.03
N ASP A 119 13.37 3.17 1.22
CA ASP A 119 12.67 3.47 2.47
C ASP A 119 12.39 4.97 2.66
N HIS A 120 13.37 5.83 2.34
CA HIS A 120 13.20 7.27 2.42
C HIS A 120 12.13 7.77 1.44
N LYS A 121 12.08 7.21 0.23
CA LYS A 121 11.02 7.51 -0.75
C LYS A 121 9.65 7.07 -0.23
N LEU A 122 9.53 5.86 0.31
CA LEU A 122 8.27 5.37 0.87
C LEU A 122 7.83 6.20 2.08
N GLN A 123 8.74 6.58 2.97
CA GLN A 123 8.44 7.50 4.06
C GLN A 123 7.92 8.86 3.56
N GLN A 124 8.54 9.43 2.51
CA GLN A 124 8.06 10.68 1.92
C GLN A 124 6.63 10.53 1.37
N ILE A 125 6.36 9.45 0.62
CA ILE A 125 5.03 9.15 0.07
C ILE A 125 3.99 9.06 1.19
N ILE A 126 4.30 8.32 2.27
CA ILE A 126 3.39 8.19 3.42
C ILE A 126 3.12 9.55 4.05
N ARG A 127 4.16 10.37 4.26
CA ARG A 127 4.00 11.72 4.81
C ARG A 127 3.13 12.56 3.89
N ASP A 128 3.40 12.55 2.59
CA ASP A 128 2.65 13.29 1.59
C ASP A 128 1.17 12.91 1.59
N ASN A 129 0.84 11.62 1.61
CA ASN A 129 -0.53 11.11 1.72
C ASN A 129 -1.25 11.56 3.01
N LEU A 130 -0.52 11.64 4.13
CA LEU A 130 -1.05 12.17 5.38
C LEU A 130 -1.28 13.70 5.29
N TYR A 131 -0.38 14.42 4.61
CA TYR A 131 -0.49 15.87 4.39
C TYR A 131 -1.60 16.24 3.39
N LEU A 132 -1.74 15.53 2.26
CA LEU A 132 -2.75 15.75 1.21
C LEU A 132 -4.20 15.63 1.70
N ARG A 133 -4.42 15.01 2.85
CA ARG A 133 -5.76 14.83 3.44
C ARG A 133 -6.00 15.72 4.65
N THR A 134 -4.95 16.39 5.13
CA THR A 134 -5.05 17.50 6.08
C THR A 134 -5.01 18.87 5.38
N VAL A 135 -4.59 18.92 4.12
CA VAL A 135 -4.58 20.11 3.29
C VAL A 135 -5.23 19.75 1.96
N PRO A 136 -6.41 20.30 1.60
CA PRO A 136 -6.95 20.13 0.26
C PRO A 136 -5.94 20.70 -0.72
N CYS A 137 -5.17 19.84 -1.40
CA CYS A 137 -4.41 20.28 -2.55
C CYS A 137 -5.43 20.48 -3.69
N GLU A 138 -5.96 21.69 -3.72
CA GLU A 138 -6.39 22.36 -4.92
C GLU A 138 -5.22 22.25 -5.91
N CYS A 139 -5.27 21.31 -6.84
CA CYS A 139 -4.46 21.39 -8.03
C CYS A 139 -5.31 22.12 -9.08
N PRO A 140 -5.13 23.45 -9.27
CA PRO A 140 -5.61 24.12 -10.45
C PRO A 140 -4.79 23.65 -11.67
N PHE A 141 -5.33 23.93 -12.85
CA PHE A 141 -4.74 23.78 -14.19
C PHE A 141 -4.97 22.45 -14.92
N THR A 142 -6.01 22.48 -15.76
CA THR A 142 -5.74 22.43 -17.21
C THR A 142 -6.40 23.65 -17.86
N SER A 143 -5.57 24.51 -18.46
CA SER A 143 -5.98 25.59 -19.38
C SER A 143 -6.14 25.05 -20.79
#